data_AF-A0A7K2Q1G7-F1
#
_entry.id   AF-A0A7K2Q1G7-F1
#
_cell.length_a   1.000
_cell.length_b   1.000
_cell.length_c   1.000
_cell.angle_alpha   90.00
_cell.angle_beta   90.00
_cell.angle_gamma   90.00
#
_symmetry.space_group_name_H-M   'P 1'
#
loop_
_entity.id
_entity.type
_entity.pdbx_description
1 polymer ?
#
loop_
_entity_poly.entity_id
_entity_poly.type
_entity_poly.pdbx_seq_one_letter_code
_entity_poly.pdbx_strand_id
1 'polypeptide(L)'
;MNRPPLAAHYGLGVIFPVVVLDSSGWKQAAPWARPQRVTDRGDLLVLRWSGPEQDADESVQLLVNLARLAPDRLDDESALVAYDEQLPRSVRLIALRPSALIGSWAERPGQQPPTGRIA
;
A
#
# COMPACT_ATOMS: atom_id res chain seq x y z
N MET A 1 8.66 -10.53 -9.25
CA MET A 1 9.50 -9.48 -8.63
C MET A 1 9.08 -9.36 -7.17
N ASN A 2 9.99 -9.37 -6.19
CA ASN A 2 9.60 -9.30 -4.76
C ASN A 2 9.29 -7.84 -4.40
N ARG A 3 8.02 -7.53 -4.12
CA ARG A 3 7.57 -6.17 -3.75
C ARG A 3 7.56 -6.07 -2.21
N PRO A 4 8.45 -5.30 -1.59
CA PRO A 4 8.55 -5.25 -0.13
C PRO A 4 7.39 -4.49 0.50
N PRO A 5 6.99 -4.84 1.73
CA PRO A 5 6.04 -4.07 2.50
C PRO A 5 6.68 -2.77 3.03
N LEU A 6 5.99 -1.66 2.84
CA LEU A 6 6.42 -0.33 3.26
C LEU A 6 5.43 0.25 4.27
N ALA A 7 5.90 1.19 5.08
CA ALA A 7 5.06 2.02 5.93
C ALA A 7 4.65 3.30 5.18
N ALA A 8 3.38 3.69 5.32
CA ALA A 8 2.84 4.93 4.77
C ALA A 8 1.90 5.64 5.76
N HIS A 9 1.63 6.93 5.52
CA HIS A 9 0.68 7.73 6.31
C HIS A 9 -0.12 8.72 5.44
N TYR A 10 -1.27 9.21 5.93
CA TYR A 10 -1.96 10.36 5.30
C TYR A 10 -1.53 11.73 5.84
N GLY A 11 -0.49 11.80 6.67
CA GLY A 11 0.07 13.03 7.22
C GLY A 11 0.02 13.05 8.74
N LEU A 12 -1.15 12.85 9.35
CA LEU A 12 -1.31 12.84 10.81
C LEU A 12 -1.82 11.49 11.32
N GLY A 13 -1.03 10.87 12.21
CA GLY A 13 -1.48 9.88 13.18
C GLY A 13 -1.36 8.42 12.78
N VAL A 14 -1.91 8.01 11.63
CA VAL A 14 -2.03 6.57 11.31
C VAL A 14 -0.98 6.12 10.32
N ILE A 15 -0.11 5.23 10.77
CA ILE A 15 0.86 4.51 9.95
C ILE A 15 0.25 3.17 9.57
N PHE A 16 0.27 2.83 8.28
CA PHE A 16 -0.33 1.61 7.76
C PHE A 16 0.60 0.91 6.75
N PRO A 17 0.49 -0.43 6.61
CA PRO A 17 1.32 -1.16 5.69
C PRO A 17 0.78 -1.00 4.26
N VAL A 18 1.69 -0.86 3.32
CA VAL A 18 1.41 -0.79 1.88
C VAL A 18 2.39 -1.65 1.10
N VAL A 19 2.01 -2.01 -0.13
CA VAL A 19 2.93 -2.56 -1.13
C VAL A 19 2.76 -1.77 -2.42
N VAL A 20 3.87 -1.26 -2.97
CA VAL A 20 3.86 -0.51 -4.23
C VAL A 20 3.77 -1.49 -5.40
N LEU A 21 2.75 -1.34 -6.23
CA LEU A 21 2.55 -2.12 -7.45
C LEU A 21 3.24 -1.45 -8.64
N ASP A 22 3.14 -0.13 -8.73
CA ASP A 22 3.69 0.65 -9.83
C ASP A 22 3.97 2.11 -9.40
N SER A 23 5.01 2.69 -9.99
CA SER A 23 5.47 4.06 -9.74
C SER A 23 5.33 4.98 -10.95
N SER A 24 4.76 4.47 -12.04
CA SER A 24 4.79 5.12 -13.35
C SER A 24 3.66 6.15 -13.58
N GLY A 25 3.07 6.68 -12.50
CA GLY A 25 2.13 7.81 -12.52
C GLY A 25 0.64 7.44 -12.44
N TRP A 26 0.04 7.63 -11.26
CA TRP A 26 -1.36 7.31 -10.99
C TRP A 26 -2.11 8.49 -10.36
N LYS A 27 -3.43 8.52 -10.47
CA LYS A 27 -4.25 9.53 -9.79
C LYS A 27 -5.57 8.93 -9.33
N GLN A 28 -6.07 9.43 -8.20
CA GLN A 28 -7.39 9.10 -7.70
C GLN A 28 -8.27 10.34 -7.73
N ALA A 29 -9.39 10.28 -8.45
CA ALA A 29 -10.27 11.44 -8.62
C ALA A 29 -11.01 11.82 -7.33
N ALA A 30 -11.29 10.84 -6.46
CA ALA A 30 -11.97 11.02 -5.19
C ALA A 30 -11.52 9.93 -4.20
N PRO A 31 -11.74 10.12 -2.88
CA PRO A 31 -11.63 9.03 -1.92
C PRO A 31 -12.45 7.82 -2.40
N TRP A 32 -11.88 6.61 -2.32
CA TRP A 32 -12.49 5.35 -2.76
C TRP A 32 -12.68 5.16 -4.27
N ALA A 33 -12.47 6.19 -5.10
CA ALA A 33 -12.42 5.98 -6.54
C ALA A 33 -11.23 5.09 -6.90
N ARG A 34 -11.38 4.28 -7.95
CA ARG A 34 -10.26 3.47 -8.46
C ARG A 34 -9.16 4.38 -9.00
N PRO A 35 -7.88 4.06 -8.75
CA PRO A 35 -6.78 4.79 -9.37
C PRO A 35 -6.80 4.66 -10.89
N GLN A 36 -6.54 5.75 -11.58
CA GLN A 36 -6.41 5.81 -13.03
C GLN A 36 -5.00 6.22 -13.43
N ARG A 37 -4.54 5.67 -14.55
CA ARG A 37 -3.25 6.01 -15.15
C ARG A 37 -3.26 7.46 -15.62
N VAL A 38 -2.17 8.19 -15.37
CA VAL A 38 -1.97 9.55 -15.91
C VAL A 38 -0.65 9.63 -16.65
N THR A 39 -0.58 10.54 -17.62
CA THR A 39 0.62 10.79 -18.44
C THR A 39 1.61 11.75 -17.78
N ASP A 40 1.13 12.57 -16.84
CA ASP A 40 1.93 13.53 -16.09
C ASP A 40 2.53 12.90 -14.81
N ARG A 41 3.24 13.71 -14.02
CA ARG A 41 3.76 13.29 -12.71
C ARG A 41 2.59 12.90 -11.79
N GLY A 42 2.39 11.60 -11.64
CA GLY A 42 1.37 11.03 -10.77
C GLY A 42 1.91 10.45 -9.47
N ASP A 43 0.98 9.90 -8.71
CA ASP A 43 1.18 9.14 -7.49
C ASP A 43 1.60 7.70 -7.79
N LEU A 44 1.89 6.94 -6.73
CA LEU A 44 2.16 5.52 -6.78
C LEU A 44 0.85 4.73 -6.76
N LEU A 45 0.78 3.63 -7.51
CA LEU A 45 -0.28 2.63 -7.32
C LEU A 45 0.14 1.69 -6.19
N VAL A 46 -0.66 1.61 -5.13
CA VAL A 46 -0.32 0.78 -3.97
C VAL A 46 -1.51 -0.07 -3.51
N LEU A 47 -1.21 -1.23 -2.94
CA LEU A 47 -2.12 -1.94 -2.07
C LEU A 47 -1.96 -1.40 -0.65
N ARG A 48 -3.07 -1.11 0.02
CA ARG A 48 -3.12 -0.62 1.39
C ARG A 48 -3.96 -1.56 2.25
N TRP A 49 -3.48 -1.88 3.45
CA TRP A 49 -4.33 -2.45 4.50
C TRP A 49 -5.26 -1.38 5.08
N SER A 50 -6.53 -1.73 5.21
CA SER A 50 -7.58 -0.89 5.79
C SER A 50 -8.38 -1.60 6.88
N GLY A 51 -7.88 -2.72 7.39
CA GLY A 51 -8.45 -3.39 8.57
C GLY A 51 -7.98 -2.75 9.88
N PRO A 52 -8.32 -3.38 11.01
CA PRO A 52 -7.88 -2.93 12.33
C PRO A 52 -6.35 -2.88 12.46
N GLU A 53 -5.86 -1.97 13.31
CA GLU A 53 -4.41 -1.77 13.52
C GLU A 53 -3.75 -2.98 14.18
N GLN A 54 -4.44 -3.67 15.09
CA GLN A 54 -3.90 -4.86 15.77
C GLN A 54 -3.57 -6.00 14.81
N ASP A 55 -4.18 -6.02 13.61
CA ASP A 55 -3.96 -7.04 12.59
C ASP A 55 -2.93 -6.60 11.53
N ALA A 56 -2.35 -5.39 11.67
CA ALA A 56 -1.52 -4.80 10.63
C ALA A 56 -0.25 -5.61 10.35
N ASP A 57 0.38 -6.21 11.37
CA ASP A 57 1.57 -7.04 11.15
C ASP A 57 1.23 -8.36 10.43
N GLU A 58 0.09 -8.98 10.71
CA GLU A 58 -0.39 -10.15 9.97
C GLU A 58 -0.79 -9.79 8.52
N SER A 59 -1.30 -8.57 8.32
CA SER A 59 -1.71 -8.09 7.01
C SER A 59 -0.55 -7.94 6.02
N VAL A 60 0.70 -7.83 6.50
CA VAL A 60 1.89 -7.68 5.66
C VAL A 60 2.03 -8.82 4.67
N GLN A 61 1.90 -10.06 5.16
CA GLN A 61 2.05 -11.24 4.30
C GLN A 61 0.90 -11.32 3.28
N LEU A 62 -0.31 -10.92 3.67
CA LEU A 62 -1.45 -10.82 2.77
C LEU A 62 -1.19 -9.81 1.64
N LEU A 63 -0.71 -8.60 1.97
CA LEU A 63 -0.40 -7.57 0.98
C LEU A 63 0.68 -8.02 0.00
N VAL A 64 1.75 -8.66 0.50
CA VAL A 64 2.83 -9.20 -0.35
C VAL A 64 2.30 -10.30 -1.28
N ASN A 65 1.43 -11.17 -0.78
CA ASN A 65 0.83 -12.22 -1.60
C ASN A 65 -0.09 -11.65 -2.68
N LEU A 66 -0.97 -10.71 -2.33
CA LEU A 66 -1.83 -10.03 -3.30
C LEU A 66 -1.02 -9.27 -4.34
N ALA A 67 0.05 -8.60 -3.93
CA ALA A 67 0.94 -7.90 -4.86
C ALA A 67 1.62 -8.84 -5.87
N ARG A 68 1.75 -10.15 -5.61
CA ARG A 68 2.24 -11.13 -6.59
C ARG A 68 1.16 -11.58 -7.56
N LEU A 69 -0.11 -11.44 -7.19
CA LEU A 69 -1.28 -11.76 -8.02
C LEU A 69 -1.74 -10.59 -8.89
N ALA A 70 -1.19 -9.39 -8.65
CA ALA A 70 -1.47 -8.22 -9.47
C ALA A 70 -1.12 -8.51 -10.95
N PRO A 71 -1.92 -8.00 -11.90
CA PRO A 71 -1.70 -8.26 -13.32
C PRO A 71 -0.35 -7.69 -13.78
N ASP A 72 0.27 -8.34 -14.77
CA ASP A 72 1.54 -7.89 -15.36
C ASP A 72 1.39 -6.51 -16.01
N ARG A 73 0.23 -6.25 -16.61
CA ARG A 73 -0.15 -4.99 -17.21
C ARG A 73 -1.14 -4.25 -16.32
N LEU A 74 -0.61 -3.38 -15.47
CA LEU A 74 -1.42 -2.53 -14.61
C LEU A 74 -2.09 -1.38 -15.39
N ASP A 75 -1.59 -1.04 -16.58
CA ASP A 75 -2.17 -0.05 -17.49
C ASP A 75 -3.42 -0.55 -18.24
N ASP A 76 -3.68 -1.86 -18.22
CA ASP A 76 -4.94 -2.43 -18.70
C ASP A 76 -6.04 -2.20 -17.67
N GLU A 77 -6.97 -1.29 -17.99
CA GLU A 77 -8.08 -0.94 -17.11
C GLU A 77 -8.94 -2.15 -16.76
N SER A 78 -9.22 -3.05 -17.71
CA SER A 78 -10.08 -4.22 -17.46
C SER A 78 -9.41 -5.22 -16.53
N ALA A 79 -8.11 -5.46 -16.71
CA ALA A 79 -7.34 -6.32 -15.81
C ALA A 79 -7.25 -5.71 -14.41
N LEU A 80 -7.06 -4.38 -14.31
CA LEU A 80 -7.00 -3.68 -13.03
C LEU A 80 -8.36 -3.69 -12.31
N VAL A 81 -9.47 -3.52 -13.03
CA VAL A 81 -10.83 -3.65 -12.50
C VAL A 81 -11.05 -5.02 -11.90
N ALA A 82 -10.78 -6.08 -12.67
CA ALA A 82 -10.99 -7.45 -12.23
C ALA A 82 -10.11 -7.81 -11.02
N TYR A 83 -8.89 -7.28 -10.97
CA TYR A 83 -8.00 -7.45 -9.84
C TYR A 83 -8.52 -6.73 -8.58
N ASP A 84 -8.95 -5.47 -8.70
CA ASP A 84 -9.50 -4.69 -7.59
C ASP A 84 -10.77 -5.31 -7.00
N GLU A 85 -11.64 -5.89 -7.83
CA GLU A 85 -12.85 -6.60 -7.39
C GLU A 85 -12.57 -7.91 -6.64
N GLN A 86 -11.41 -8.52 -6.87
CA GLN A 86 -10.97 -9.73 -6.17
C GLN A 86 -10.28 -9.44 -4.83
N LEU A 87 -9.97 -8.18 -4.53
CA LEU A 87 -9.31 -7.83 -3.28
C LEU A 87 -10.25 -8.06 -2.08
N PRO A 88 -9.72 -8.60 -0.97
CA PRO A 88 -10.51 -8.72 0.26
C PRO A 88 -10.92 -7.34 0.75
N ARG A 89 -12.05 -7.25 1.47
CA ARG A 89 -12.62 -5.97 1.97
C ARG A 89 -11.66 -5.17 2.87
N SER A 90 -10.65 -5.80 3.44
CA SER A 90 -9.62 -5.18 4.27
C SER A 90 -8.41 -4.67 3.50
N VAL A 91 -8.39 -4.85 2.18
CA VAL A 91 -7.35 -4.33 1.28
C VAL A 91 -7.98 -3.37 0.27
N ARG A 92 -7.23 -2.31 -0.06
CA ARG A 92 -7.64 -1.30 -1.04
C ARG A 92 -6.53 -1.04 -2.05
N LEU A 93 -6.93 -0.88 -3.29
CA LEU A 93 -6.08 -0.31 -4.34
C LEU A 93 -6.24 1.22 -4.32
N ILE A 94 -5.15 1.96 -4.09
CA ILE A 94 -5.18 3.43 -4.00
C ILE A 94 -4.04 4.08 -4.77
N ALA A 95 -4.21 5.36 -5.09
CA ALA A 95 -3.11 6.22 -5.49
C ALA A 95 -2.50 6.88 -4.23
N LEU A 96 -1.19 6.76 -4.05
CA LEU A 96 -0.47 7.27 -2.88
C LEU A 96 0.65 8.21 -3.30
N ARG A 97 0.65 9.44 -2.78
CA ARG A 97 1.75 10.40 -2.98
C ARG A 97 3.08 9.78 -2.53
N PRO A 98 4.17 9.87 -3.31
CA PRO A 98 5.47 9.32 -2.90
C PRO A 98 5.96 9.85 -1.55
N SER A 99 5.66 11.11 -1.22
CA SER A 99 6.01 11.74 0.06
C SER A 99 5.26 11.18 1.28
N ALA A 100 4.30 10.29 1.07
CA ALA A 100 3.58 9.60 2.13
C ALA A 100 4.25 8.28 2.56
N LEU A 101 5.24 7.79 1.80
CA LEU A 101 6.05 6.65 2.19
C LEU A 101 7.07 7.06 3.25
N ILE A 102 7.22 6.24 4.29
CA ILE A 102 8.11 6.49 5.43
C ILE A 102 9.36 5.61 5.34
N GLY A 103 9.22 4.39 4.79
CA GLY A 103 10.30 3.41 4.73
C GLY A 103 9.77 1.99 4.84
N SER A 104 10.61 1.05 5.28
CA SER A 104 10.22 -0.34 5.54
C SER A 104 9.13 -0.41 6.62
N TRP A 105 8.15 -1.31 6.47
CA TRP A 105 7.17 -1.56 7.52
C TRP A 105 7.80 -2.04 8.84
N ALA A 106 8.92 -2.76 8.76
CA ALA A 106 9.65 -3.25 9.93
C ALA A 106 10.35 -2.13 10.73
N GLU A 107 10.60 -0.98 10.09
CA GLU A 107 11.32 0.16 10.68
C GLU A 107 10.36 1.32 11.00
N ARG A 108 9.04 1.05 10.99
CA ARG A 108 8.04 2.09 11.17
C ARG A 108 8.14 2.76 12.55
N PRO A 109 7.86 4.06 12.66
CA PRO A 109 7.71 4.72 13.95
C PRO A 109 6.70 4.00 14.85
N GLY A 110 7.01 3.86 16.14
CA GLY A 110 6.16 3.15 17.11
C GLY A 110 6.49 1.67 17.32
N GLN A 111 7.32 1.07 16.46
CA GLN A 111 7.99 -0.21 16.74
C GLN A 111 9.17 0.04 17.70
N GLN A 112 8.89 0.27 18.98
CA GLN A 112 9.96 0.23 19.98
C GLN A 112 10.43 -1.23 20.13
N PRO A 113 11.72 -1.54 19.97
CA PRO A 113 12.24 -2.75 20.59
C PRO A 113 11.99 -2.65 22.10
N PRO A 114 11.75 -3.76 22.83
CA PRO A 114 11.70 -3.73 24.28
C PRO A 114 13.01 -3.11 24.75
N THR A 115 12.95 -1.88 25.27
CA THR A 115 14.15 -1.22 25.81
C THR A 115 14.36 -1.78 27.21
N GLY A 116 14.67 -3.07 27.25
CA GLY A 116 15.19 -3.77 28.42
C GLY A 116 16.70 -3.63 28.43
N ARG A 117 17.19 -2.53 29.01
CA ARG A 117 18.37 -2.56 29.86
C ARG A 117 18.49 -1.23 30.60
N ILE A 118 17.90 -1.22 31.79
CA ILE A 118 18.46 -0.48 32.90
C ILE A 118 19.67 -1.32 33.35
N ALA A 119 20.87 -0.78 33.20
CA ALA A 119 22.06 -1.23 33.91
C ALA A 119 22.82 0.02 34.33
#